data_AF-A0A962A1C8-F1
#
_entry.id   AF-A0A962A1C8-F1
#
_cell.length_a   1.000
_cell.length_b   1.000
_cell.length_c   1.000
_cell.angle_alpha   90.00
_cell.angle_beta   90.00
_cell.angle_gamma   90.00
#
_symmetry.space_group_name_H-M   'P 1'
#
loop_
_entity.id
_entity.type
_entity.pdbx_description
1 polymer ?
#
loop_
_entity_poly.entity_id
_entity_poly.type
_entity_poly.pdbx_seq_one_letter_code
_entity_poly.pdbx_strand_id
1 'polypeptide(L)'
;MGKYAPLREHLLNRQQKVWHAHFTEIEKIIGQSLPKSARHYHAWWANQEYSPQCSAWLEEGWITSDIDLPNETVVFKKDRTGKIKGARKSSDQAREGNVSEPSFHSWDTNKIVTCSLGMEWCPIGQVQLDKIGRIVFPDVKKTPALYRFRIRKSRKETMYIGETVNLKRRFGNYRNPGSSQQTSKRINKILVTMLKEGAEISVSVMMSGAWVDKGNGQEVLDLSSKVARCFLENAAILEEHALDVESLNKANL
;
A
#
# COMPACT_ATOMS: atom_id res chain seq x y z
N MET A 1 2.97 -10.04 -23.46
CA MET A 1 1.92 -8.98 -23.51
C MET A 1 1.18 -8.99 -22.18
N GLY A 2 0.93 -7.81 -21.61
CA GLY A 2 0.29 -7.68 -20.29
C GLY A 2 -1.19 -8.06 -20.32
N LYS A 3 -1.71 -8.49 -19.17
CA LYS A 3 -3.10 -8.94 -18.97
C LYS A 3 -4.18 -7.98 -19.53
N TYR A 4 -3.89 -6.67 -19.55
CA TYR A 4 -4.82 -5.61 -19.96
C TYR A 4 -4.45 -4.94 -21.29
N ALA A 5 -3.49 -5.50 -22.05
CA ALA A 5 -3.11 -4.97 -23.37
C ALA A 5 -4.30 -4.86 -24.35
N PRO A 6 -5.26 -5.80 -24.40
CA PRO A 6 -6.44 -5.63 -25.26
C PRO A 6 -7.31 -4.42 -24.90
N LEU A 7 -7.42 -4.11 -23.60
CA LEU A 7 -8.16 -2.93 -23.14
C LEU A 7 -7.46 -1.64 -23.57
N ARG A 8 -6.13 -1.62 -23.51
CA ARG A 8 -5.31 -0.51 -24.01
C ARG A 8 -5.53 -0.25 -25.50
N GLU A 9 -5.42 -1.29 -26.33
CA GLU A 9 -5.66 -1.19 -27.78
C GLU A 9 -7.10 -0.74 -28.09
N HIS A 10 -8.08 -1.27 -27.35
CA HIS A 10 -9.47 -0.85 -27.49
C HIS A 10 -9.63 0.66 -27.24
N LEU A 11 -9.04 1.18 -26.16
CA LEU A 11 -9.11 2.60 -25.81
C LEU A 11 -8.31 3.50 -26.77
N LEU A 12 -7.16 3.04 -27.27
CA LEU A 12 -6.35 3.76 -28.26
C LEU A 12 -7.15 3.97 -29.56
N ASN A 13 -7.81 2.92 -30.06
CA ASN A 13 -8.53 2.93 -31.33
C ASN A 13 -9.90 3.64 -31.29
N ARG A 14 -10.33 4.12 -30.12
CA ARG A 14 -11.61 4.86 -29.99
C ARG A 14 -11.49 6.31 -30.42
N GLN A 15 -12.38 6.69 -31.34
CA GLN A 15 -12.58 8.08 -31.77
C GLN A 15 -13.34 8.93 -30.73
N GLN A 16 -14.26 8.30 -30.00
CA GLN A 16 -15.01 8.94 -28.91
C GLN A 16 -14.07 9.22 -27.73
N LYS A 17 -14.27 10.36 -27.04
CA LYS A 17 -13.45 10.78 -25.90
C LYS A 17 -14.03 10.34 -24.56
N VAL A 18 -15.19 9.70 -24.55
CA VAL A 18 -15.87 9.15 -23.39
C VAL A 18 -16.41 7.78 -23.77
N TRP A 19 -16.25 6.79 -22.91
CA TRP A 19 -16.83 5.48 -23.04
C TRP A 19 -17.44 5.04 -21.71
N HIS A 20 -18.75 4.80 -21.73
CA HIS A 20 -19.45 4.15 -20.64
C HIS A 20 -19.36 2.64 -20.86
N ALA A 21 -18.72 1.94 -19.93
CA ALA A 21 -18.43 0.53 -20.05
C ALA A 21 -19.13 -0.24 -18.93
N HIS A 22 -19.76 -1.35 -19.27
CA HIS A 22 -20.06 -2.40 -18.30
C HIS A 22 -18.83 -3.27 -18.06
N PHE A 23 -18.73 -3.83 -16.86
CA PHE A 23 -17.63 -4.71 -16.49
C PHE A 23 -17.56 -5.93 -17.42
N THR A 24 -18.70 -6.44 -17.87
CA THR A 24 -18.78 -7.56 -18.82
C THR A 24 -18.24 -7.20 -20.21
N GLU A 25 -18.35 -5.94 -20.65
CA GLU A 25 -17.76 -5.48 -21.91
C GLU A 25 -16.24 -5.42 -21.79
N ILE A 26 -15.73 -4.95 -20.66
CA ILE A 26 -14.30 -4.95 -20.35
C ILE A 26 -13.77 -6.39 -20.34
N GLU A 27 -14.46 -7.32 -19.67
CA GLU A 27 -14.13 -8.74 -19.61
C GLU A 27 -14.06 -9.40 -20.99
N LYS A 28 -15.00 -9.08 -21.89
CA LYS A 28 -14.98 -9.53 -23.28
C LYS A 28 -13.76 -9.02 -24.03
N ILE A 29 -13.38 -7.76 -23.83
CA ILE A 29 -12.19 -7.15 -24.45
C ILE A 29 -10.91 -7.81 -23.93
N ILE A 30 -10.78 -8.01 -22.61
CA ILE A 30 -9.58 -8.61 -22.01
C ILE A 30 -9.54 -10.15 -22.10
N GLY A 31 -10.61 -10.77 -22.58
CA GLY A 31 -10.73 -12.22 -22.76
C GLY A 31 -10.79 -13.04 -21.46
N GLN A 32 -11.10 -12.42 -20.32
CA GLN A 32 -11.13 -13.08 -19.01
C GLN A 32 -11.97 -12.28 -18.01
N SER A 33 -12.40 -12.92 -16.93
CA SER A 33 -13.13 -12.23 -15.86
C SER A 33 -12.26 -11.23 -15.09
N LEU A 34 -12.85 -10.09 -14.75
CA LEU A 34 -12.29 -9.11 -13.84
C LEU A 34 -12.16 -9.75 -12.45
N PRO A 35 -11.09 -9.44 -11.71
CA PRO A 35 -10.92 -9.98 -10.37
C PRO A 35 -12.03 -9.49 -9.46
N LYS A 36 -12.37 -10.28 -8.43
CA LYS A 36 -13.35 -9.89 -7.40
C LYS A 36 -13.09 -8.49 -6.82
N SER A 37 -11.84 -8.05 -6.75
CA SER A 37 -11.48 -6.71 -6.26
C SER A 37 -12.06 -5.57 -7.11
N ALA A 38 -12.17 -5.75 -8.44
CA ALA A 38 -12.78 -4.76 -9.33
C ALA A 38 -14.28 -4.53 -9.03
N ARG A 39 -14.94 -5.55 -8.48
CA ARG A 39 -16.37 -5.54 -8.13
C ARG A 39 -16.65 -5.06 -6.71
N HIS A 40 -15.67 -5.16 -5.80
CA HIS A 40 -15.86 -4.81 -4.39
C HIS A 40 -15.24 -3.46 -3.98
N TYR A 41 -14.27 -2.94 -4.75
CA TYR A 41 -13.49 -1.78 -4.31
C TYR A 41 -13.34 -0.73 -5.41
N HIS A 42 -13.88 0.47 -5.20
CA HIS A 42 -13.65 1.63 -6.08
C HIS A 42 -12.16 1.91 -6.30
N ALA A 43 -11.33 1.69 -5.27
CA ALA A 43 -9.88 1.88 -5.33
C ALA A 43 -9.20 1.04 -6.42
N TRP A 44 -9.79 -0.08 -6.85
CA TRP A 44 -9.26 -0.89 -7.94
C TRP A 44 -9.29 -0.15 -9.29
N TRP A 45 -10.29 0.72 -9.45
CA TRP A 45 -10.48 1.61 -10.61
C TRP A 45 -9.79 2.96 -10.44
N ALA A 46 -9.08 3.20 -9.33
CA ALA A 46 -8.40 4.47 -9.12
C ALA A 46 -7.28 4.66 -10.16
N ASN A 47 -7.10 5.90 -10.62
CA ASN A 47 -6.10 6.30 -11.63
C ASN A 47 -4.67 6.32 -11.07
N GLN A 48 -4.20 5.18 -10.53
CA GLN A 48 -2.90 5.02 -9.89
C GLN A 48 -1.87 4.43 -10.86
N GLU A 49 -0.74 5.10 -11.07
CA GLU A 49 0.27 4.75 -12.09
C GLU A 49 1.03 3.42 -11.84
N TYR A 50 0.98 2.89 -10.61
CA TYR A 50 1.72 1.69 -10.21
C TYR A 50 0.93 0.38 -10.30
N SER A 51 -0.35 0.45 -10.66
CA SER A 51 -1.22 -0.71 -10.78
C SER A 51 -1.27 -1.21 -12.23
N PRO A 52 -0.96 -2.49 -12.53
CA PRO A 52 -0.86 -3.00 -13.91
C PRO A 52 -2.13 -2.84 -14.76
N GLN A 53 -3.31 -2.79 -14.13
CA GLN A 53 -4.57 -2.51 -14.81
C GLN A 53 -4.66 -1.04 -15.23
N CYS A 54 -4.22 -0.12 -14.37
CA CYS A 54 -4.36 1.32 -14.57
C CYS A 54 -3.49 1.81 -15.72
N SER A 55 -2.29 1.25 -15.87
CA SER A 55 -1.41 1.50 -17.01
C SER A 55 -2.12 1.31 -18.36
N ALA A 56 -3.09 0.40 -18.46
CA ALA A 56 -3.79 0.13 -19.72
C ALA A 56 -4.63 1.31 -20.24
N TRP A 57 -5.17 2.16 -19.35
CA TRP A 57 -5.91 3.35 -19.76
C TRP A 57 -5.08 4.63 -19.60
N LEU A 58 -4.27 4.72 -18.54
CA LEU A 58 -3.43 5.89 -18.27
C LEU A 58 -2.38 6.14 -19.36
N GLU A 59 -1.71 5.09 -19.86
CA GLU A 59 -0.69 5.25 -20.92
C GLU A 59 -1.27 5.80 -22.22
N GLU A 60 -2.58 5.63 -22.44
CA GLU A 60 -3.30 6.12 -23.62
C GLU A 60 -4.06 7.44 -23.35
N GLY A 61 -3.75 8.09 -22.22
CA GLY A 61 -4.36 9.36 -21.82
C GLY A 61 -5.83 9.25 -21.43
N TRP A 62 -6.30 8.06 -21.05
CA TRP A 62 -7.63 7.85 -20.50
C TRP A 62 -7.56 7.81 -18.97
N ILE A 63 -8.64 8.24 -18.33
CA ILE A 63 -8.89 8.09 -16.89
C ILE A 63 -10.28 7.49 -16.67
N THR A 64 -10.45 6.81 -15.55
CA THR A 64 -11.76 6.32 -15.09
C THR A 64 -12.46 7.39 -14.23
N SER A 65 -13.77 7.49 -14.36
CA SER A 65 -14.68 8.22 -13.46
C SER A 65 -16.02 7.51 -13.36
N ASP A 66 -16.90 8.01 -12.47
CA ASP A 66 -18.31 7.59 -12.39
C ASP A 66 -18.46 6.07 -12.29
N ILE A 67 -17.69 5.45 -11.39
CA ILE A 67 -17.75 4.02 -11.12
C ILE A 67 -19.03 3.74 -10.34
N ASP A 68 -19.82 2.77 -10.80
CA ASP A 68 -20.99 2.26 -10.10
C ASP A 68 -20.82 0.75 -9.93
N LEU A 69 -20.42 0.33 -8.72
CA LEU A 69 -20.19 -1.08 -8.42
C LEU A 69 -21.48 -1.92 -8.42
N PRO A 70 -22.61 -1.46 -7.82
CA PRO A 70 -23.88 -2.17 -7.91
C PRO A 70 -24.35 -2.45 -9.34
N ASN A 71 -24.22 -1.47 -10.24
CA ASN A 71 -24.62 -1.62 -11.65
C ASN A 71 -23.50 -2.11 -12.56
N GLU A 72 -22.31 -2.33 -11.99
CA GLU A 72 -21.10 -2.82 -12.67
C GLU A 72 -20.72 -1.98 -13.89
N THR A 73 -20.73 -0.66 -13.73
CA THR A 73 -20.35 0.31 -14.77
C THR A 73 -19.17 1.19 -14.35
N VAL A 74 -18.45 1.68 -15.35
CA VAL A 74 -17.37 2.66 -15.22
C VAL A 74 -17.31 3.53 -16.47
N VAL A 75 -16.98 4.81 -16.29
CA VAL A 75 -16.76 5.73 -17.41
C VAL A 75 -15.27 5.92 -17.63
N PHE A 76 -14.80 5.63 -18.84
CA PHE A 76 -13.48 6.03 -19.31
C PHE A 76 -13.60 7.36 -20.05
N LYS A 77 -12.72 8.32 -19.76
CA LYS A 77 -12.65 9.60 -20.49
C LYS A 77 -11.21 9.95 -20.86
N LYS A 78 -11.00 10.46 -22.09
CA LYS A 78 -9.69 10.99 -22.52
C LYS A 78 -9.41 12.28 -21.75
N ASP A 79 -8.38 12.25 -20.93
CA ASP A 79 -7.80 13.44 -20.34
C ASP A 79 -7.07 14.20 -21.46
N ARG A 80 -7.60 15.37 -21.84
CA ARG A 80 -6.99 16.20 -22.91
C ARG A 80 -5.70 16.89 -22.45
N THR A 81 -5.27 16.69 -21.21
CA THR A 81 -4.07 17.29 -20.65
C THR A 81 -2.98 16.24 -20.42
N GLY A 82 -2.26 15.89 -21.47
CA GLY A 82 -0.99 15.17 -21.34
C GLY A 82 0.04 16.02 -20.60
N LYS A 83 0.03 15.96 -19.26
CA LYS A 83 1.11 16.31 -18.32
C LYS A 83 0.59 16.12 -16.90
N ILE A 84 1.06 15.07 -16.25
CA ILE A 84 1.04 14.94 -14.78
C ILE A 84 1.81 16.15 -14.22
N LYS A 85 1.10 17.05 -13.53
CA LYS A 85 1.66 18.09 -12.66
C LYS A 85 0.70 18.16 -11.46
N GLY A 86 1.08 17.85 -10.23
CA GLY A 86 2.33 18.26 -9.60
C GLY A 86 2.29 19.78 -9.43
N ALA A 87 1.68 20.24 -8.34
CA ALA A 87 1.65 21.63 -7.83
C ALA A 87 1.21 22.72 -8.85
N ARG A 88 -0.02 23.23 -8.72
CA ARG A 88 -0.38 24.54 -9.29
C ARG A 88 0.08 25.65 -8.35
N LYS A 89 1.11 26.40 -8.78
CA LYS A 89 1.22 27.83 -8.47
C LYS A 89 0.13 28.55 -9.28
N SER A 90 -0.65 29.37 -8.59
CA SER A 90 -1.64 30.29 -9.18
C SER A 90 -0.92 31.37 -10.00
N SER A 91 -1.32 31.53 -11.25
CA SER A 91 -1.16 32.79 -11.98
C SER A 91 -2.49 33.11 -12.63
N ASP A 92 -3.12 34.15 -12.10
CA ASP A 92 -4.36 34.75 -12.56
C ASP A 92 -4.27 35.19 -14.03
N GLN A 93 -5.24 34.76 -14.83
CA GLN A 93 -5.88 35.62 -15.83
C GLN A 93 -7.22 34.98 -16.23
N ALA A 94 -8.29 35.68 -15.82
CA ALA A 94 -9.66 35.24 -15.83
C ALA A 94 -10.23 35.08 -17.25
N ARG A 95 -10.92 33.95 -17.48
CA ARG A 95 -12.02 33.87 -18.44
C ARG A 95 -13.30 33.97 -17.63
N GLU A 96 -14.05 35.05 -17.82
CA GLU A 96 -15.40 35.27 -17.30
C GLU A 96 -16.38 34.31 -17.99
N GLY A 97 -16.36 33.04 -17.58
CA GLY A 97 -17.54 32.20 -17.62
C GLY A 97 -18.13 32.20 -16.21
N ASN A 98 -19.46 32.24 -16.09
CA ASN A 98 -20.16 32.04 -14.81
C ASN A 98 -19.86 30.63 -14.28
N VAL A 99 -18.69 30.47 -13.65
CA VAL A 99 -18.39 29.36 -12.76
C VAL A 99 -19.09 29.73 -11.48
N SER A 100 -20.29 29.19 -11.26
CA SER A 100 -20.94 29.24 -9.96
C SER A 100 -19.92 28.85 -8.90
N GLU A 101 -19.76 29.67 -7.87
CA GLU A 101 -18.89 29.33 -6.73
C GLU A 101 -19.19 27.90 -6.28
N PRO A 102 -18.16 27.09 -5.97
CA PRO A 102 -18.39 25.77 -5.42
C PRO A 102 -19.30 25.89 -4.20
N SER A 103 -20.51 25.34 -4.27
CA SER A 103 -21.43 25.36 -3.15
C SER A 103 -20.98 24.31 -2.14
N PHE A 104 -20.67 24.75 -0.94
CA PHE A 104 -20.36 23.87 0.18
C PHE A 104 -21.60 23.70 1.05
N HIS A 105 -21.71 22.55 1.71
CA HIS A 105 -22.67 22.40 2.77
C HIS A 105 -22.26 23.28 3.97
N SER A 106 -23.24 23.71 4.76
CA SER A 106 -22.99 24.51 5.97
C SER A 106 -22.05 23.85 7.00
N TRP A 107 -21.85 22.54 6.92
CA TRP A 107 -20.96 21.77 7.80
C TRP A 107 -19.58 21.50 7.21
N ASP A 108 -19.31 21.94 5.97
CA ASP A 108 -18.00 21.78 5.35
C ASP A 108 -17.03 22.79 5.98
N THR A 109 -16.44 22.39 7.09
CA THR A 109 -15.45 23.18 7.82
C THR A 109 -14.07 22.59 7.63
N ASN A 110 -13.06 23.46 7.51
CA ASN A 110 -11.67 23.03 7.60
C ASN A 110 -11.44 22.35 8.95
N LYS A 111 -10.95 21.11 8.91
CA LYS A 111 -10.62 20.35 10.11
C LYS A 111 -9.12 20.09 10.16
N ILE A 112 -8.45 20.71 11.14
CA ILE A 112 -7.06 20.41 11.46
C ILE A 112 -7.05 19.18 12.38
N VAL A 113 -6.18 18.22 12.09
CA VAL A 113 -5.97 17.03 12.92
C VAL A 113 -4.52 16.99 13.34
N THR A 114 -4.29 17.09 14.65
CA THR A 114 -2.98 16.90 15.27
C THR A 114 -3.08 15.73 16.22
N CYS A 115 -2.07 14.86 16.20
CA CYS A 115 -1.92 13.82 17.20
C CYS A 115 -0.45 13.51 17.42
N SER A 116 -0.13 13.02 18.61
CA SER A 116 1.14 12.36 18.89
C SER A 116 0.87 10.88 19.16
N LEU A 117 1.90 10.07 19.04
CA LEU A 117 1.82 8.66 19.33
C LEU A 117 3.08 8.21 20.04
N GLY A 118 2.98 7.11 20.78
CA GLY A 118 4.11 6.41 21.34
C GLY A 118 4.03 4.93 21.03
N MET A 119 5.19 4.35 20.78
CA MET A 119 5.37 2.92 20.60
C MET A 119 6.76 2.50 21.07
N GLU A 120 6.89 1.25 21.49
CA GLU A 120 8.15 0.69 21.96
C GLU A 120 8.43 -0.64 21.27
N TRP A 121 9.65 -0.77 20.76
CA TRP A 121 10.15 -2.02 20.18
C TRP A 121 10.80 -2.89 21.26
N CYS A 122 10.24 -4.06 21.52
CA CYS A 122 10.83 -5.04 22.43
C CYS A 122 11.63 -6.09 21.63
N PRO A 123 12.98 -6.18 21.78
CA PRO A 123 13.78 -7.23 21.15
C PRO A 123 13.42 -8.61 21.71
N ILE A 124 13.23 -9.60 20.84
CA ILE A 124 12.84 -10.96 21.24
C ILE A 124 13.84 -12.04 20.78
N GLY A 125 14.93 -11.64 20.13
CA GLY A 125 16.01 -12.54 19.73
C GLY A 125 16.40 -12.37 18.28
N GLN A 126 17.09 -13.37 17.74
CA GLN A 126 17.69 -13.33 16.41
C GLN A 126 17.01 -14.33 15.46
N VAL A 127 17.04 -14.01 14.17
CA VAL A 127 16.68 -14.96 13.11
C VAL A 127 17.90 -15.81 12.77
N GLN A 128 17.72 -17.12 12.65
CA GLN A 128 18.79 -18.06 12.34
C GLN A 128 18.40 -18.99 11.19
N LEU A 129 19.34 -19.78 10.68
CA LEU A 129 19.06 -20.89 9.77
C LEU A 129 19.17 -22.22 10.53
N ASP A 130 18.22 -23.14 10.29
CA ASP A 130 18.35 -24.51 10.76
C ASP A 130 19.37 -25.32 9.92
N LYS A 131 19.60 -26.58 10.31
CA LYS A 131 20.57 -27.48 9.65
C LYS A 131 20.31 -27.70 8.16
N ILE A 132 19.10 -27.44 7.67
CA ILE A 132 18.73 -27.57 6.26
C ILE A 132 18.51 -26.21 5.58
N GLY A 133 18.97 -25.12 6.20
CA GLY A 133 18.99 -23.79 5.63
C GLY A 133 17.65 -23.04 5.66
N ARG A 134 16.70 -23.45 6.52
CA ARG A 134 15.40 -22.74 6.67
C ARG A 134 15.41 -21.77 7.85
N ILE A 135 14.72 -20.65 7.66
CA ILE A 135 14.62 -19.56 8.64
C ILE A 135 13.97 -20.00 9.95
N VAL A 136 14.65 -19.86 11.09
CA VAL A 136 14.11 -20.04 12.43
C VAL A 136 13.95 -18.66 13.07
N PHE A 137 12.74 -18.37 13.54
CA PHE A 137 12.43 -17.17 14.32
C PHE A 137 12.38 -17.51 15.82
N PRO A 138 12.56 -16.53 16.73
CA PRO A 138 12.22 -16.69 18.14
C PRO A 138 10.75 -17.14 18.32
N ASP A 139 10.45 -17.89 19.38
CA ASP A 139 9.07 -18.29 19.65
C ASP A 139 8.22 -17.09 20.06
N VAL A 140 6.99 -17.08 19.56
CA VAL A 140 6.05 -15.96 19.73
C VAL A 140 4.63 -16.47 19.93
N LYS A 141 3.83 -15.68 20.64
CA LYS A 141 2.40 -15.96 20.89
C LYS A 141 1.55 -15.67 19.65
N LYS A 142 0.35 -16.27 19.62
CA LYS A 142 -0.70 -15.94 18.63
C LYS A 142 -1.39 -14.63 19.06
N THR A 143 -0.80 -13.49 18.70
CA THR A 143 -1.31 -12.17 19.09
C THR A 143 -1.23 -11.19 17.90
N PRO A 144 -2.09 -10.15 17.87
CA PRO A 144 -1.84 -8.98 17.06
C PRO A 144 -0.56 -8.28 17.50
N ALA A 145 0.22 -7.79 16.54
CA ALA A 145 1.49 -7.14 16.79
C ALA A 145 1.98 -6.35 15.58
N LEU A 146 2.93 -5.45 15.85
CA LEU A 146 3.93 -5.05 14.86
C LEU A 146 5.21 -5.83 15.13
N TYR A 147 6.02 -6.01 14.09
CA TYR A 147 7.34 -6.60 14.18
C TYR A 147 8.33 -5.89 13.27
N ARG A 148 9.60 -5.97 13.66
CA ARG A 148 10.73 -5.32 12.99
C ARG A 148 11.87 -6.31 12.85
N PHE A 149 12.42 -6.44 11.65
CA PHE A 149 13.68 -7.14 11.38
C PHE A 149 14.75 -6.10 11.12
N ARG A 150 15.79 -6.08 11.96
CA ARG A 150 17.00 -5.28 11.73
C ARG A 150 18.10 -6.20 11.25
N ILE A 151 18.63 -5.92 10.06
CA ILE A 151 19.66 -6.70 9.38
C ILE A 151 20.92 -5.86 9.37
N ARG A 152 22.00 -6.39 9.94
CA ARG A 152 23.29 -5.70 10.00
C ARG A 152 24.37 -6.55 9.35
N LYS A 153 25.14 -5.93 8.46
CA LYS A 153 26.33 -6.52 7.86
C LYS A 153 27.40 -5.45 7.73
N SER A 154 28.51 -5.63 8.45
CA SER A 154 29.57 -4.62 8.55
C SER A 154 29.02 -3.27 9.04
N ARG A 155 29.05 -2.22 8.21
CA ARG A 155 28.51 -0.88 8.52
C ARG A 155 27.13 -0.61 7.89
N LYS A 156 26.58 -1.56 7.14
CA LYS A 156 25.27 -1.40 6.50
C LYS A 156 24.19 -1.95 7.42
N GLU A 157 23.13 -1.17 7.55
CA GLU A 157 21.94 -1.52 8.29
C GLU A 157 20.73 -1.41 7.37
N THR A 158 19.93 -2.47 7.37
CA THR A 158 18.75 -2.62 6.55
C THR A 158 17.61 -3.10 7.43
N MET A 159 16.38 -2.68 7.14
CA MET A 159 15.25 -2.96 8.01
C MET A 159 13.98 -3.34 7.28
N TYR A 160 13.14 -4.11 7.96
CA TYR A 160 11.80 -4.42 7.52
C TYR A 160 10.83 -4.34 8.68
N ILE A 161 9.74 -3.58 8.51
CA ILE A 161 8.65 -3.46 9.47
C ILE A 161 7.41 -4.13 8.87
N GLY A 162 6.60 -4.78 9.71
CA GLY A 162 5.31 -5.30 9.29
C GLY A 162 4.29 -5.35 10.42
N GLU A 163 3.02 -5.31 10.05
CA GLU A 163 1.90 -5.57 10.95
C GLU A 163 1.26 -6.94 10.74
N THR A 164 0.61 -7.45 11.79
CA THR A 164 -0.25 -8.62 11.65
C THR A 164 -1.22 -8.76 12.82
N VAL A 165 -2.38 -9.37 12.56
CA VAL A 165 -3.31 -9.83 13.61
C VAL A 165 -2.87 -11.17 14.24
N ASN A 166 -1.93 -11.90 13.62
CA ASN A 166 -1.46 -13.19 14.13
C ASN A 166 0.04 -13.38 13.85
N LEU A 167 0.85 -12.99 14.84
CA LEU A 167 2.30 -12.99 14.77
C LEU A 167 2.90 -14.38 14.51
N LYS A 168 2.47 -15.40 15.27
CA LYS A 168 2.94 -16.79 15.09
C LYS A 168 2.71 -17.29 13.67
N ARG A 169 1.52 -17.06 13.10
CA ARG A 169 1.23 -17.43 11.70
C ARG A 169 2.06 -16.63 10.72
N ARG A 170 2.28 -15.34 10.95
CA ARG A 170 3.07 -14.47 10.06
C ARG A 170 4.52 -14.93 9.96
N PHE A 171 5.15 -15.25 11.09
CA PHE A 171 6.51 -15.82 11.09
C PHE A 171 6.56 -17.20 10.43
N GLY A 172 5.55 -18.04 10.68
CA GLY A 172 5.38 -19.32 9.96
C GLY A 172 5.31 -19.15 8.44
N ASN A 173 4.59 -18.14 7.94
CA ASN A 173 4.51 -17.81 6.52
C ASN A 173 5.86 -17.36 5.94
N TYR A 174 6.68 -16.64 6.71
CA TYR A 174 8.03 -16.30 6.27
C TYR A 174 8.95 -17.52 6.24
N ARG A 175 8.84 -18.44 7.19
CA ARG A 175 9.63 -19.69 7.19
C ARG A 175 9.24 -20.61 6.02
N ASN A 176 7.94 -20.77 5.78
CA ASN A 176 7.40 -21.68 4.76
C ASN A 176 6.38 -20.93 3.87
N PRO A 177 6.84 -20.08 2.94
CA PRO A 177 5.94 -19.25 2.15
C PRO A 177 5.12 -20.10 1.16
N GLY A 178 3.81 -19.92 1.20
CA GLY A 178 2.89 -20.52 0.22
C GLY A 178 3.07 -19.93 -1.19
N SER A 179 2.57 -20.64 -2.21
CA SER A 179 2.75 -20.26 -3.62
C SER A 179 2.21 -18.86 -3.97
N SER A 180 1.10 -18.44 -3.37
CA SER A 180 0.46 -17.12 -3.57
C SER A 180 1.03 -16.00 -2.69
N GLN A 181 1.91 -16.30 -1.73
CA GLN A 181 2.39 -15.35 -0.73
C GLN A 181 3.65 -14.59 -1.21
N GLN A 182 3.50 -13.70 -2.20
CA GLN A 182 4.62 -12.99 -2.84
C GLN A 182 5.52 -12.24 -1.84
N THR A 183 4.93 -11.51 -0.88
CA THR A 183 5.71 -10.81 0.16
C THR A 183 6.48 -11.79 1.03
N SER A 184 5.85 -12.89 1.45
CA SER A 184 6.54 -13.90 2.27
C SER A 184 7.70 -14.53 1.53
N LYS A 185 7.53 -14.85 0.24
CA LYS A 185 8.60 -15.37 -0.63
C LYS A 185 9.77 -14.38 -0.75
N ARG A 186 9.46 -13.10 -0.99
CA ARG A 186 10.48 -12.04 -1.11
C ARG A 186 11.28 -11.89 0.18
N ILE A 187 10.59 -11.74 1.31
CA ILE A 187 11.25 -11.57 2.61
C ILE A 187 12.02 -12.84 2.99
N ASN A 188 11.47 -14.03 2.77
CA ASN A 188 12.19 -15.28 2.99
C ASN A 188 13.51 -15.32 2.21
N LYS A 189 13.46 -15.03 0.91
CA LYS A 189 14.65 -15.00 0.04
C LYS A 189 15.70 -14.02 0.58
N ILE A 190 15.29 -12.80 0.94
CA ILE A 190 16.19 -11.76 1.46
C ILE A 190 16.86 -12.23 2.77
N LEU A 191 16.07 -12.68 3.75
CA LEU A 191 16.60 -13.10 5.06
C LEU A 191 17.57 -14.28 4.93
N VAL A 192 17.22 -15.29 4.11
CA VAL A 192 18.11 -16.45 3.87
C VAL A 192 19.42 -16.02 3.20
N THR A 193 19.35 -15.16 2.16
CA THR A 193 20.54 -14.65 1.48
C THR A 193 21.44 -13.88 2.45
N MET A 194 20.87 -12.95 3.21
CA MET A 194 21.64 -12.13 4.15
C MET A 194 22.31 -12.98 5.25
N LEU A 195 21.59 -13.95 5.82
CA LEU A 195 22.17 -14.88 6.81
C LEU A 195 23.30 -15.72 6.23
N LYS A 196 23.16 -16.24 5.00
CA LYS A 196 24.22 -17.00 4.31
C LYS A 196 25.46 -16.16 4.02
N GLU A 197 25.26 -14.87 3.82
CA GLU A 197 26.35 -13.91 3.64
C GLU A 197 26.96 -13.39 4.95
N GLY A 198 26.53 -13.92 6.10
CA GLY A 198 27.06 -13.57 7.42
C GLY A 198 26.47 -12.30 8.03
N ALA A 199 25.32 -11.82 7.55
CA ALA A 199 24.58 -10.75 8.22
C ALA A 199 23.93 -11.26 9.52
N GLU A 200 23.85 -10.39 10.52
CA GLU A 200 23.09 -10.61 11.75
C GLU A 200 21.67 -10.06 11.58
N ILE A 201 20.66 -10.79 12.04
CA ILE A 201 19.27 -10.37 11.93
C ILE A 201 18.60 -10.43 13.30
N SER A 202 18.25 -9.27 13.84
CA SER A 202 17.51 -9.11 15.10
C SER A 202 16.02 -8.93 14.84
N VAL A 203 15.20 -9.50 15.71
CA VAL A 203 13.73 -9.37 15.71
C VAL A 203 13.30 -8.56 16.92
N SER A 204 12.54 -7.50 16.68
CA SER A 204 11.78 -6.80 17.72
C SER A 204 10.29 -6.89 17.43
N VAL A 205 9.47 -6.86 18.47
CA VAL A 205 8.01 -6.88 18.36
C VAL A 205 7.41 -5.82 19.27
N MET A 206 6.20 -5.39 18.92
CA MET A 206 5.35 -4.59 19.77
C MET A 206 3.99 -5.29 19.84
N MET A 207 3.61 -5.73 21.04
CA MET A 207 2.37 -6.49 21.29
C MET A 207 1.36 -5.70 22.11
N SER A 208 1.79 -4.62 22.75
CA SER A 208 1.00 -3.76 23.64
C SER A 208 1.76 -2.45 23.90
N GLY A 209 1.15 -1.53 24.64
CA GLY A 209 1.81 -0.30 25.10
C GLY A 209 1.87 0.84 24.08
N ALA A 210 1.35 0.61 22.86
CA ALA A 210 1.15 1.69 21.90
C ALA A 210 0.03 2.62 22.36
N TRP A 211 0.20 3.92 22.16
CA TRP A 211 -0.81 4.93 22.49
C TRP A 211 -0.85 6.05 21.46
N VAL A 212 -1.97 6.77 21.43
CA VAL A 212 -2.18 7.98 20.65
C VAL A 212 -2.74 9.07 21.57
N ASP A 213 -2.27 10.30 21.41
CA ASP A 213 -2.86 11.48 22.03
C ASP A 213 -3.39 12.39 20.93
N LYS A 214 -4.70 12.66 20.98
CA LYS A 214 -5.43 13.51 20.02
C LYS A 214 -5.75 14.90 20.60
N GLY A 215 -5.02 15.31 21.64
CA GLY A 215 -5.23 16.55 22.40
C GLY A 215 -6.01 16.37 23.71
N ASN A 216 -6.39 15.13 24.05
CA ASN A 216 -7.21 14.81 25.23
C ASN A 216 -6.50 13.81 26.16
N GLY A 217 -5.19 13.63 26.03
CA GLY A 217 -4.40 12.67 26.78
C GLY A 217 -4.19 11.35 26.03
N GLN A 218 -3.34 10.50 26.60
CA GLN A 218 -2.94 9.23 25.99
C GLN A 218 -4.07 8.20 26.02
N GLU A 219 -4.42 7.69 24.85
CA GLU A 219 -5.34 6.58 24.64
C GLU A 219 -4.55 5.35 24.16
N VAL A 220 -4.71 4.22 24.84
CA VAL A 220 -4.07 2.96 24.43
C VAL A 220 -4.64 2.49 23.09
N LEU A 221 -3.77 2.19 22.14
CA LEU A 221 -4.17 1.67 20.84
C LEU A 221 -4.37 0.16 20.90
N ASP A 222 -5.59 -0.28 20.58
CA ASP A 222 -5.90 -1.70 20.41
C ASP A 222 -5.29 -2.25 19.12
N LEU A 223 -4.27 -3.08 19.26
CA LEU A 223 -3.61 -3.73 18.13
C LEU A 223 -4.49 -4.79 17.46
N SER A 224 -5.68 -5.15 17.96
CA SER A 224 -6.65 -5.95 17.19
C SER A 224 -7.19 -5.17 15.98
N SER A 225 -7.22 -3.83 16.07
CA SER A 225 -7.64 -2.94 14.99
C SER A 225 -6.58 -2.87 13.88
N LYS A 226 -7.00 -3.17 12.65
CA LYS A 226 -6.15 -2.99 11.48
C LYS A 226 -5.77 -1.52 11.27
N VAL A 227 -6.68 -0.59 11.56
CA VAL A 227 -6.42 0.85 11.44
C VAL A 227 -5.30 1.27 12.39
N ALA A 228 -5.37 0.84 13.66
CA ALA A 228 -4.32 1.14 14.63
C ALA A 228 -2.96 0.56 14.18
N ARG A 229 -2.94 -0.71 13.77
CA ARG A 229 -1.69 -1.34 13.33
C ARG A 229 -1.10 -0.69 12.07
N CYS A 230 -1.92 -0.36 11.08
CA CYS A 230 -1.45 0.33 9.86
C CYS A 230 -0.99 1.76 10.18
N PHE A 231 -1.66 2.47 11.09
CA PHE A 231 -1.21 3.79 11.53
C PHE A 231 0.19 3.73 12.17
N LEU A 232 0.37 2.79 13.10
CA LEU A 232 1.65 2.57 13.78
C LEU A 232 2.74 2.08 12.80
N GLU A 233 2.40 1.20 11.86
CA GLU A 233 3.36 0.70 10.86
C GLU A 233 3.89 1.85 9.99
N ASN A 234 3.00 2.72 9.48
CA ASN A 234 3.43 3.86 8.66
C ASN A 234 4.24 4.87 9.47
N ALA A 235 3.85 5.14 10.73
CA ALA A 235 4.62 6.01 11.61
C ALA A 235 6.04 5.47 11.86
N ALA A 236 6.17 4.16 12.11
CA ALA A 236 7.47 3.53 12.31
C ALA A 236 8.31 3.50 11.03
N ILE A 237 7.71 3.26 9.86
CA ILE A 237 8.43 3.33 8.58
C ILE A 237 8.94 4.76 8.34
N LEU A 238 8.15 5.78 8.64
CA LEU A 238 8.54 7.19 8.45
C LEU A 238 9.68 7.60 9.39
N GLU A 239 9.61 7.22 10.67
CA GLU A 239 10.64 7.53 11.66
C GLU A 239 12.00 6.94 11.26
N GLU A 240 12.02 5.69 10.81
CA GLU A 240 13.26 5.00 10.48
C GLU A 240 13.91 5.51 9.19
N HIS A 241 13.11 6.00 8.24
CA HIS A 241 13.63 6.69 7.05
C HIS A 241 14.39 7.98 7.40
N ALA A 242 14.08 8.60 8.55
CA ALA A 242 14.83 9.77 9.02
C ALA A 242 16.23 9.41 9.57
N LEU A 243 16.52 8.12 9.78
CA LEU A 243 17.76 7.61 10.40
C LEU A 243 18.82 7.08 9.42
N ASP A 244 18.67 7.30 8.11
CA ASP A 244 19.60 6.82 7.06
C ASP A 244 19.77 5.29 7.03
N VAL A 245 18.70 4.55 7.32
CA VAL A 245 18.64 3.07 7.27
C VAL A 245 17.98 2.62 5.97
N GLU A 246 18.53 1.59 5.30
CA GLU A 246 17.92 1.05 4.08
C GLU A 246 16.63 0.29 4.40
N SER A 247 15.51 0.69 3.80
CA SER A 247 14.20 0.09 4.05
C SER A 247 13.87 -1.00 3.01
N LEU A 248 13.45 -2.18 3.49
CA LEU A 248 12.91 -3.28 2.67
C LEU A 248 11.40 -3.18 2.46
N ASN A 249 10.75 -2.24 3.14
CA ASN A 249 9.35 -1.91 2.92
C ASN A 249 9.21 -1.29 1.53
N LYS A 250 8.21 -1.72 0.75
CA LYS A 250 7.88 -1.10 -0.54
C LYS A 250 6.98 0.12 -0.32
N ALA A 251 7.35 0.99 0.62
CA ALA A 251 6.62 2.24 0.82
C ALA A 251 7.16 3.25 -0.20
N ASN A 252 6.26 3.88 -0.96
CA ASN A 252 6.59 5.12 -1.65
C ASN A 252 6.54 6.21 -0.58
N LEU A 253 7.71 6.54 0.00
CA LEU A 253 7.88 7.80 0.72
C LEU A 253 8.33 8.87 -0.25
#